data_AF-X0RZR6-F1
#
_entry.id   AF-X0RZR6-F1
#
_cell.length_a   1.000
_cell.length_b   1.000
_cell.length_c   1.000
_cell.angle_alpha   90.00
_cell.angle_beta   90.00
_cell.angle_gamma   90.00
#
_symmetry.space_group_name_H-M   'P 1'
#
loop_
_entity.id
_entity.type
_entity.pdbx_description
1 polymer ?
#
loop_
_entity_poly.entity_id
_entity_poly.type
_entity_poly.pdbx_seq_one_letter_code
_entity_poly.pdbx_strand_id
1 'polypeptide(L)'
;IGNGTEIEITGIRAGEKVHEVLVSKDEARNAIELEDRYVILPDKYPNWNYEGLSGEAIKTNFEYTSENNKDFLSRDQIREMVR
;
A
#
# COMPACT_ATOMS: atom_id res chain seq x y z
N ILE A 1 5.06 18.57 -15.59
CA ILE A 1 4.40 18.76 -16.90
C ILE A 1 4.52 20.23 -17.25
N GLY A 2 5.32 20.57 -18.25
CA GLY A 2 5.41 21.95 -18.74
C GLY A 2 4.10 22.33 -19.43
N ASN A 3 3.68 23.58 -19.33
CA ASN A 3 2.51 24.06 -20.07
C ASN A 3 2.78 23.87 -21.58
N GLY A 4 1.96 23.06 -22.25
CA GLY A 4 2.01 22.85 -23.70
C GLY A 4 2.66 21.55 -24.19
N THR A 5 3.06 20.64 -23.32
CA THR A 5 3.50 19.29 -23.75
C THR A 5 2.29 18.39 -24.04
N GLU A 6 2.25 17.80 -25.23
CA GLU A 6 1.22 16.80 -25.60
C GLU A 6 1.46 15.46 -24.89
N ILE A 7 0.37 14.78 -24.53
CA ILE A 7 0.39 13.46 -23.88
C ILE A 7 -0.05 12.41 -24.91
N GLU A 8 0.82 11.45 -25.20
CA GLU A 8 0.51 10.29 -26.02
C GLU A 8 0.20 9.07 -25.12
N ILE A 9 -0.91 8.37 -25.39
CA ILE A 9 -1.31 7.17 -24.65
C ILE A 9 -0.84 5.94 -25.42
N THR A 10 0.20 5.26 -24.92
CA THR A 10 0.81 4.10 -25.59
C THR A 10 0.32 2.74 -25.08
N GLY A 11 -0.53 2.73 -24.04
CA GLY A 11 -1.09 1.52 -23.45
C GLY A 11 -0.23 0.88 -22.36
N ILE A 12 -0.71 -0.24 -21.81
CA ILE A 12 -0.04 -1.02 -20.74
C ILE A 12 1.10 -1.84 -21.35
N ARG A 13 2.27 -1.80 -20.73
CA ARG A 13 3.45 -2.57 -21.15
C ARG A 13 3.45 -3.96 -20.53
N ALA A 14 4.23 -4.87 -21.12
CA ALA A 14 4.36 -6.23 -20.62
C ALA A 14 4.89 -6.24 -19.17
N GLY A 15 4.14 -6.87 -18.27
CA GLY A 15 4.47 -6.98 -16.85
C GLY A 15 3.97 -5.84 -15.96
N GLU A 16 3.33 -4.81 -16.53
CA GLU A 16 2.72 -3.74 -15.74
C GLU A 16 1.36 -4.14 -15.17
N LYS A 17 1.09 -3.70 -13.93
CA LYS A 17 -0.23 -3.76 -13.30
C LYS A 17 -0.83 -2.36 -13.24
N VAL A 18 -2.16 -2.26 -13.28
CA VAL A 18 -2.88 -0.99 -13.13
C VAL A 18 -2.87 -0.52 -11.67
N HIS A 19 -3.00 -1.46 -10.74
CA HIS A 19 -2.94 -1.22 -9.30
C HIS A 19 -1.93 -2.18 -8.67
N GLU A 20 -1.17 -1.67 -7.71
CA GLU A 20 -0.19 -2.45 -6.96
C GLU A 20 -0.78 -2.87 -5.60
N VAL A 21 -0.30 -3.99 -5.10
CA VAL A 21 -0.74 -4.58 -3.83
C VAL A 21 0.44 -4.55 -2.87
N LEU A 22 0.25 -3.97 -1.68
CA LEU A 22 1.25 -3.95 -0.61
C LEU A 22 0.97 -4.97 0.49
N VAL A 23 -0.31 -5.21 0.80
CA VAL A 23 -0.72 -6.28 1.73
C VAL A 23 -1.82 -7.07 1.04
N SER A 24 -1.51 -8.29 0.62
CA SER A 24 -2.48 -9.20 0.00
C SER A 24 -3.49 -9.73 1.01
N LYS A 25 -4.61 -10.29 0.51
CA LYS A 25 -5.63 -10.93 1.36
C LYS A 25 -5.12 -12.10 2.19
N ASP A 26 -4.10 -12.81 1.70
CA ASP A 26 -3.52 -13.93 2.42
C ASP A 26 -2.56 -13.43 3.52
N GLU A 27 -1.73 -12.43 3.22
CA GLU A 27 -0.85 -11.80 4.22
C GLU A 27 -1.64 -11.07 5.32
N ALA A 28 -2.78 -10.46 4.96
CA ALA A 28 -3.64 -9.75 5.90
C ALA A 28 -4.12 -10.62 7.07
N ARG A 29 -4.22 -11.95 6.88
CA ARG A 29 -4.62 -12.89 7.94
C ARG A 29 -3.63 -12.94 9.10
N ASN A 30 -2.36 -12.65 8.82
CA ASN A 30 -1.27 -12.64 9.79
C ASN A 30 -0.69 -11.23 9.96
N ALA A 31 -1.49 -10.20 9.73
CA ALA A 31 -1.04 -8.82 9.83
C ALA A 31 -1.72 -8.04 10.98
N ILE A 32 -0.98 -7.08 11.52
CA ILE A 32 -1.43 -6.14 12.55
C ILE A 32 -1.47 -4.73 11.95
N GLU A 33 -2.54 -4.00 12.20
CA GLU A 33 -2.67 -2.57 11.90
C GLU A 33 -2.16 -1.73 13.09
N LEU A 34 -1.25 -0.80 12.80
CA LEU A 34 -0.81 0.26 13.71
C LEU A 34 -1.25 1.61 13.13
N GLU A 35 -1.05 2.69 13.91
CA GLU A 35 -1.48 4.04 13.51
C GLU A 35 -0.92 4.48 12.15
N ASP A 36 0.32 4.11 11.81
CA ASP A 36 1.05 4.61 10.65
C ASP A 36 1.59 3.50 9.71
N ARG A 37 1.34 2.23 10.01
CA ARG A 37 1.87 1.09 9.23
C ARG A 37 1.10 -0.20 9.48
N TYR A 38 1.33 -1.17 8.59
CA TYR A 38 0.94 -2.56 8.78
C TYR A 38 2.18 -3.42 9.05
N VAL A 39 2.04 -4.42 9.91
CA VAL A 39 3.10 -5.39 10.22
C VAL A 39 2.62 -6.79 9.84
N ILE A 40 3.25 -7.40 8.85
CA ILE A 40 3.00 -8.80 8.47
C ILE A 40 3.86 -9.70 9.35
N LEU A 41 3.22 -10.58 10.12
CA LEU A 41 3.88 -11.48 11.04
C LEU A 41 4.35 -12.76 10.31
N PRO A 42 5.48 -13.37 10.73
CA PRO A 42 5.91 -14.65 10.17
C PRO A 42 4.96 -15.80 10.51
N ASP A 43 4.51 -16.55 9.50
CA ASP A 43 3.61 -17.70 9.66
C ASP A 43 4.11 -18.80 10.62
N LYS A 44 5.44 -18.95 10.76
CA LYS A 44 6.06 -20.05 11.52
C LYS A 44 6.02 -19.85 13.05
N TYR A 45 5.62 -18.68 13.53
CA TYR A 45 5.62 -18.39 14.97
C TYR A 45 4.33 -17.68 15.40
N PRO A 46 3.20 -18.39 15.45
CA PRO A 46 1.89 -17.81 15.81
C PRO A 46 1.83 -17.26 17.24
N ASN A 47 2.75 -17.69 18.12
CA ASN A 47 2.88 -17.21 19.50
C ASN A 47 4.05 -16.23 19.68
N TRP A 48 4.63 -15.71 18.59
CA TRP A 48 5.64 -14.67 18.68
C TRP A 48 4.98 -13.36 19.06
N ASN A 49 4.86 -13.13 20.36
CA ASN A 49 4.52 -11.81 20.88
C ASN A 49 5.71 -10.88 20.61
N TYR A 50 5.56 -10.01 19.62
CA TYR A 50 6.41 -8.83 19.56
C TYR A 50 6.00 -7.94 20.73
N GLU A 51 6.74 -8.03 21.83
CA GLU A 51 6.61 -7.14 22.97
C GLU A 51 6.67 -5.68 22.46
N GLY A 52 5.58 -4.93 22.64
CA GLY A 52 5.47 -3.53 22.20
C GLY A 52 4.60 -3.28 20.97
N LEU A 53 4.03 -4.30 20.31
CA LEU A 53 2.99 -4.08 19.29
C LEU A 53 1.61 -3.94 19.95
N SER A 54 1.13 -2.70 20.07
CA SER A 54 -0.23 -2.38 20.56
C SER A 54 -1.19 -2.11 19.40
N GLY A 55 -1.24 -3.03 18.43
CA GLY A 55 -2.09 -2.90 17.23
C GLY A 55 -3.27 -3.87 17.23
N GLU A 56 -4.22 -3.62 16.33
CA GLU A 56 -5.37 -4.50 16.13
C GLU A 56 -5.10 -5.51 15.02
N ALA A 57 -5.54 -6.75 15.21
CA ALA A 57 -5.51 -7.75 14.13
C ALA A 57 -6.44 -7.31 12.99
N ILE A 58 -5.97 -7.42 11.75
CA ILE A 58 -6.73 -6.98 10.60
C ILE A 58 -7.96 -7.87 10.38
N LYS A 59 -9.06 -7.26 9.91
CA LYS A 59 -10.31 -7.96 9.59
C LYS A 59 -10.13 -9.00 8.48
N THR A 60 -10.88 -10.10 8.56
CA THR A 60 -11.03 -11.07 7.48
C THR A 60 -11.48 -10.36 6.19
N ASN A 61 -10.77 -10.59 5.08
CA ASN A 61 -10.96 -10.00 3.73
C ASN A 61 -10.40 -8.58 3.49
N PHE A 62 -9.50 -8.10 4.33
CA PHE A 62 -8.73 -6.88 4.02
C PHE A 62 -7.70 -7.12 2.90
N GLU A 63 -7.43 -6.08 2.13
CA GLU A 63 -6.32 -5.98 1.18
C GLU A 63 -5.90 -4.52 1.13
N TYR A 64 -4.60 -4.23 1.09
CA TYR A 64 -4.10 -2.87 0.92
C TYR A 64 -3.50 -2.70 -0.47
N THR A 65 -4.18 -1.89 -1.30
CA THR A 65 -3.81 -1.66 -2.70
C THR A 65 -3.70 -0.17 -3.00
N SER A 66 -3.00 0.18 -4.08
CA SER A 66 -2.97 1.57 -4.53
C SER A 66 -4.34 2.08 -5.03
N GLU A 67 -5.29 1.18 -5.29
CA GLU A 67 -6.66 1.52 -5.69
C GLU A 67 -7.51 1.95 -4.49
N ASN A 68 -7.43 1.23 -3.37
CA ASN A 68 -8.28 1.42 -2.20
C ASN A 68 -7.64 2.29 -1.09
N ASN A 69 -6.43 2.79 -1.36
CA ASN A 69 -5.71 3.69 -0.47
C ASN A 69 -6.56 4.93 -0.11
N LYS A 70 -6.45 5.40 1.13
CA LYS A 70 -7.23 6.57 1.60
C LYS A 70 -6.50 7.90 1.40
N ASP A 71 -5.19 7.85 1.22
CA ASP A 71 -4.33 9.03 1.26
C ASP A 71 -3.59 9.24 -0.07
N PHE A 72 -4.23 10.00 -0.98
CA PHE A 72 -3.67 10.30 -2.30
C PHE A 72 -3.01 11.66 -2.32
N LEU A 73 -1.79 11.72 -2.87
CA LEU A 73 -1.10 12.98 -3.06
C LEU A 73 -1.76 13.82 -4.16
N SER A 74 -2.01 15.09 -3.83
CA SER A 74 -2.38 16.10 -4.81
C SER A 74 -1.19 16.46 -5.70
N ARG A 75 -1.50 17.05 -6.87
CA ARG A 75 -0.48 17.58 -7.79
C ARG A 75 0.50 18.53 -7.10
N ASP A 76 0.04 19.34 -6.14
CA ASP A 76 0.88 20.32 -5.46
C ASP A 76 1.77 19.67 -4.40
N GLN A 77 1.29 18.66 -3.67
CA GLN A 77 2.12 17.83 -2.78
C GLN A 77 3.21 17.07 -3.56
N ILE A 78 2.88 16.50 -4.72
CA ILE A 78 3.87 15.85 -5.59
C ILE A 78 4.94 16.85 -6.04
N ARG A 79 4.53 18.06 -6.44
CA ARG A 79 5.48 19.13 -6.83
C ARG A 79 6.39 19.53 -5.68
N GLU A 80 5.88 19.56 -4.46
CA GLU A 80 6.67 19.87 -3.27
C GLU A 80 7.72 18.80 -2.99
N MET A 81 7.39 17.52 -3.13
CA MET A 81 8.33 16.40 -2.90
C MET A 81 9.46 16.33 -3.94
N VAL A 82 9.24 16.83 -5.15
CA VAL A 82 10.20 16.75 -6.29
C VAL A 82 11.00 18.06 -6.47
N ARG A 83 10.72 19.11 -5.68
CA ARG A 83 11.53 20.33 -5.64
C ARG A 83 12.91 20.06 -5.03
#